data_AF-A0A1J5PJ73-F1
#
_entry.id   AF-A0A1J5PJ73-F1
#
_cell.length_a   1.000
_cell.length_b   1.000
_cell.length_c   1.000
_cell.angle_alpha   90.00
_cell.angle_beta   90.00
_cell.angle_gamma   90.00
#
_symmetry.space_group_name_H-M   'P 1'
#
loop_
_entity.id
_entity.type
_entity.pdbx_description
1 polymer ?
#
loop_
_entity_poly.entity_id
_entity_poly.type
_entity_poly.pdbx_seq_one_letter_code
_entity_poly.pdbx_strand_id
1 'polypeptide(L)'
;MFGLALDTPVRKYLFCLSLLVLFALLVKNLARGRKGREWMATRDMDVAASVIGISPVGAKLSAFAVSSFIAGIAGALWAFVHLGSWEPAAFNIDLSLKLLFMIIIGGLGSVMGSFFGAAFIVLLPIALNRLPAMLGLQVSTALVSHLELMTFGALIVLFLIAEPHGLARLWSTAKNKLRLWPFPH
;
A
#
# COMPACT_ATOMS: atom_id res chain seq x y z
N MET A 1 0.60 14.53 -22.59
CA MET A 1 1.49 15.63 -22.16
C MET A 1 2.98 15.22 -22.08
N PHE A 2 3.49 14.29 -22.91
CA PHE A 2 4.93 14.01 -23.07
C PHE A 2 5.30 13.60 -24.52
N GLY A 3 4.44 13.90 -25.51
CA GLY A 3 4.56 13.35 -26.87
C GLY A 3 4.30 11.84 -26.99
N LEU A 4 4.33 11.10 -25.87
CA LEU A 4 3.86 9.72 -25.76
C LEU A 4 2.33 9.71 -25.65
N ALA A 5 1.69 9.16 -26.67
CA ALA A 5 0.26 8.91 -26.70
C ALA A 5 -0.06 7.71 -25.78
N LEU A 6 -0.64 8.00 -24.60
CA LEU A 6 -1.01 7.04 -23.56
C LEU A 6 -2.42 6.45 -23.82
N ASP A 7 -2.63 6.01 -25.05
CA ASP A 7 -3.97 5.65 -25.54
C ASP A 7 -4.25 4.17 -25.30
N THR A 8 -3.18 3.36 -25.25
CA THR A 8 -3.29 1.91 -25.03
C THR A 8 -3.17 1.55 -23.55
N PRO A 9 -3.95 0.55 -23.06
CA PRO A 9 -3.87 0.07 -21.69
C PRO A 9 -2.46 -0.33 -21.27
N VAL A 10 -1.70 -0.95 -22.18
CA VAL A 10 -0.32 -1.40 -21.93
C VAL A 10 0.62 -0.21 -21.67
N ARG A 11 0.51 0.88 -22.43
CA ARG A 11 1.34 2.07 -22.23
C ARG A 11 1.02 2.76 -20.92
N LYS A 12 -0.27 2.87 -20.57
CA LYS A 12 -0.71 3.39 -19.27
C LYS A 12 -0.12 2.57 -18.12
N TYR A 13 -0.20 1.24 -18.22
CA TYR A 13 0.38 0.33 -17.23
C TYR A 13 1.90 0.51 -17.09
N LEU A 14 2.65 0.47 -18.19
CA LEU A 14 4.12 0.62 -18.16
C LEU A 14 4.55 1.98 -17.61
N PHE A 15 3.81 3.05 -17.93
CA PHE A 15 4.04 4.38 -17.39
C PHE A 15 3.85 4.40 -15.87
N CYS A 16 2.71 3.93 -15.36
CA CYS A 16 2.46 3.82 -13.93
C CYS A 16 3.49 2.92 -13.22
N LEU A 17 3.86 1.79 -13.84
CA LEU A 17 4.87 0.88 -13.31
C LEU A 17 6.25 1.55 -13.22
N SER A 18 6.65 2.32 -14.23
CA SER A 18 7.94 3.03 -14.21
C SER A 18 8.02 4.03 -13.06
N LEU A 19 6.95 4.80 -12.83
CA LEU A 19 6.86 5.73 -11.70
C LEU A 19 6.81 4.99 -10.37
N LEU A 20 6.04 3.91 -10.28
CA LEU A 20 5.98 3.07 -9.08
C LEU A 20 7.36 2.54 -8.68
N VAL A 21 8.11 2.00 -9.64
CA VAL A 21 9.47 1.50 -9.40
C VAL A 21 10.40 2.64 -8.98
N LEU A 22 10.35 3.78 -9.67
CA LEU A 22 11.15 4.96 -9.31
C LEU A 22 10.87 5.41 -7.87
N PHE A 23 9.60 5.64 -7.51
CA PHE A 23 9.22 6.07 -6.16
C PHE A 23 9.53 5.01 -5.11
N ALA A 24 9.33 3.72 -5.41
CA ALA A 24 9.68 2.65 -4.49
C ALA A 24 11.18 2.63 -4.16
N LEU A 25 12.04 2.84 -5.17
CA LEU A 25 13.49 2.95 -4.98
C LEU A 25 13.86 4.21 -4.20
N LEU A 26 13.27 5.36 -4.53
CA LEU A 26 13.50 6.62 -3.82
C LEU A 26 13.12 6.51 -2.35
N VAL A 27 11.92 6.02 -2.05
CA VAL A 27 11.44 5.83 -0.68
C VAL A 27 12.31 4.83 0.07
N LYS A 28 12.69 3.72 -0.56
CA LYS A 28 13.59 2.73 0.07
C LYS A 28 14.95 3.33 0.41
N ASN A 29 15.52 4.15 -0.46
CA ASN A 29 16.79 4.83 -0.20
C ASN A 29 16.64 5.91 0.88
N LEU A 30 15.56 6.69 0.84
CA LEU A 30 15.27 7.74 1.81
C LEU A 30 15.04 7.19 3.22
N ALA A 31 14.29 6.08 3.32
CA ALA A 31 14.04 5.37 4.57
C ALA A 31 15.33 4.84 5.21
N ARG A 32 16.31 4.43 4.39
CA ARG A 32 17.63 3.98 4.87
C ARG A 32 18.58 5.13 5.18
N GLY A 33 18.35 6.30 4.60
CA GLY A 33 19.17 7.50 4.78
C GLY A 33 19.02 8.17 6.14
N ARG A 34 19.72 9.30 6.33
CA ARG A 34 19.68 10.07 7.58
C ARG A 34 18.27 10.54 7.92
N LYS A 35 17.53 11.08 6.94
CA LYS A 35 16.16 11.58 7.13
C LYS A 35 15.18 10.49 7.54
N GLY A 36 15.23 9.31 6.92
CA GLY A 36 14.42 8.17 7.34
C GLY A 36 14.66 7.74 8.78
N ARG A 37 15.92 7.76 9.24
CA ARG A 37 16.26 7.46 10.64
C ARG A 37 15.77 8.53 11.61
N GLU A 38 15.85 9.81 11.23
CA GLU A 38 15.29 10.92 12.02
C GLU A 38 13.76 10.75 12.21
N TRP A 39 13.04 10.35 11.15
CA TRP A 39 11.61 10.06 11.22
C TRP A 39 11.28 8.87 12.10
N MET A 40 12.07 7.79 12.01
CA MET A 40 11.88 6.59 12.84
C MET A 40 12.11 6.90 14.33
N ALA A 41 13.16 7.64 14.66
CA ALA A 41 13.43 8.08 16.03
C ALA A 41 12.28 8.92 16.60
N THR A 42 11.76 9.86 15.80
CA THR A 42 10.65 10.74 16.20
C THR A 42 9.32 9.98 16.33
N ARG A 43 9.12 8.92 15.55
CA ARG A 43 7.95 8.02 15.62
C ARG A 43 7.96 7.19 16.91
N ASP A 44 9.13 6.73 17.33
CA ASP A 44 9.24 5.84 18.48
C ASP A 44 9.15 6.62 19.80
N MET A 45 9.94 7.68 19.97
CA MET A 45 9.86 8.60 21.12
C MET A 45 10.36 10.01 20.73
N ASP A 46 9.46 10.99 20.64
CA ASP A 46 9.80 12.36 20.27
C ASP A 46 10.63 13.09 21.34
N VAL A 47 10.36 12.84 22.63
CA VAL A 47 11.17 13.37 23.74
C VAL A 47 12.60 12.84 23.69
N ALA A 48 12.80 11.56 23.39
CA ALA A 48 14.16 11.00 23.28
C ALA A 48 14.89 11.52 22.03
N ALA A 49 14.17 11.69 20.92
CA ALA A 49 14.72 12.25 19.68
C ALA A 49 15.22 13.69 19.88
N SER A 50 14.52 14.52 20.67
CA SER A 50 14.94 15.90 20.92
C SER A 50 16.21 16.00 21.77
N VAL A 51 16.41 15.07 22.72
CA VAL A 51 17.63 15.02 23.55
C VAL A 51 18.89 14.75 22.71
N ILE A 52 18.78 13.95 21.64
CA ILE A 52 19.90 13.68 20.71
C ILE A 52 20.01 14.71 19.58
N GLY A 53 19.29 15.84 19.67
CA GLY A 53 19.40 16.96 18.74
C GLY A 53 18.54 16.86 17.47
N ILE A 54 17.55 15.96 17.42
CA ILE A 54 16.59 15.89 16.30
C ILE A 54 15.40 16.79 16.63
N SER A 55 15.07 17.74 15.76
CA SER A 55 13.88 18.58 15.95
C SER A 55 12.60 17.78 15.59
N PRO A 56 11.70 17.47 16.55
CA PRO A 56 10.52 16.64 16.26
C PRO A 56 9.59 17.31 15.24
N VAL A 57 9.45 18.63 15.30
CA VAL A 57 8.64 19.42 14.37
C VAL A 57 9.20 19.33 12.95
N GLY A 58 10.51 19.54 12.77
CA GLY A 58 11.16 19.46 11.46
C GLY A 58 11.10 18.05 10.86
N ALA A 59 11.27 17.03 11.70
CA ALA A 59 11.11 15.64 11.30
C ALA A 59 9.68 15.34 10.83
N LYS A 60 8.65 15.73 11.60
CA LYS A 60 7.24 15.52 11.25
C LYS A 60 6.83 16.30 9.98
N LEU A 61 7.24 17.56 9.86
CA LEU A 61 6.94 18.38 8.67
C LEU A 61 7.60 17.83 7.40
N SER A 62 8.87 17.42 7.48
CA SER A 62 9.55 16.82 6.32
C SER A 62 8.96 15.47 5.93
N ALA A 63 8.58 14.63 6.89
CA ALA A 63 7.88 13.38 6.63
C ALA A 63 6.52 13.63 5.96
N PHE A 64 5.75 14.62 6.46
CA PHE A 64 4.47 15.01 5.88
C PHE A 64 4.62 15.55 4.46
N ALA A 65 5.59 16.44 4.20
CA ALA A 65 5.82 17.03 2.88
C ALA A 65 6.16 15.95 1.83
N VAL A 66 7.06 15.02 2.17
CA VAL A 66 7.43 13.91 1.27
C VAL A 66 6.26 12.97 1.02
N SER A 67 5.50 12.61 2.08
CA SER A 67 4.33 11.74 1.96
C SER A 67 3.25 12.36 1.06
N SER A 68 2.89 13.62 1.33
CA SER A 68 1.88 14.36 0.58
C SER A 68 2.28 14.58 -0.88
N PHE A 69 3.58 14.78 -1.17
CA PHE A 69 4.07 14.87 -2.54
C PHE A 69 3.86 13.56 -3.32
N ILE A 70 4.23 12.42 -2.73
CA ILE A 70 4.05 11.11 -3.37
C ILE A 70 2.55 10.79 -3.53
N ALA A 71 1.74 11.07 -2.51
CA ALA A 71 0.29 10.88 -2.56
C ALA A 71 -0.37 11.77 -3.64
N GLY A 72 0.09 13.02 -3.80
CA GLY A 72 -0.38 13.92 -4.85
C GLY A 72 -0.10 13.39 -6.25
N ILE A 73 1.09 12.84 -6.49
CA ILE A 73 1.43 12.20 -7.76
C ILE A 73 0.56 10.95 -7.99
N ALA A 74 0.36 10.11 -6.97
CA ALA A 74 -0.52 8.95 -7.07
C ALA A 74 -1.97 9.36 -7.41
N GLY A 75 -2.49 10.42 -6.78
CA GLY A 75 -3.81 10.98 -7.08
C GLY A 75 -3.93 11.54 -8.50
N ALA A 76 -2.90 12.22 -8.99
CA ALA A 76 -2.86 12.70 -10.38
C ALA A 76 -2.85 11.53 -11.38
N LEU A 77 -2.09 10.48 -11.11
CA LEU A 77 -2.12 9.26 -11.93
C LEU A 77 -3.50 8.59 -11.91
N TRP A 78 -4.15 8.55 -10.75
CA TRP A 78 -5.51 8.01 -10.63
C TRP A 78 -6.51 8.80 -11.47
N ALA A 79 -6.53 10.14 -11.34
CA ALA A 79 -7.44 10.99 -12.10
C ALA A 79 -7.18 10.93 -13.61
N PHE A 80 -5.95 11.16 -14.05
CA PHE A 80 -5.67 11.38 -15.47
C PHE A 80 -5.36 10.09 -16.24
N VAL A 81 -4.77 9.08 -15.59
CA VAL A 81 -4.39 7.84 -16.28
C VAL A 81 -5.46 6.77 -16.13
N HIS A 82 -5.97 6.57 -14.91
CA HIS A 82 -6.97 5.54 -14.62
C HIS A 82 -8.38 5.95 -15.01
N LEU A 83 -8.90 7.07 -14.47
CA LEU A 83 -10.25 7.56 -14.79
C LEU A 83 -10.29 8.19 -16.19
N GLY A 84 -9.19 8.83 -16.62
CA GLY A 84 -9.12 9.50 -17.93
C GLY A 84 -9.81 10.87 -17.95
N SER A 85 -10.53 11.22 -16.89
CA SER A 85 -11.16 12.50 -16.67
C SER A 85 -11.11 12.87 -15.18
N TRP A 86 -11.22 14.17 -14.90
CA TRP A 86 -11.38 14.65 -13.53
C TRP A 86 -12.84 14.51 -13.11
N GLU A 87 -13.09 13.65 -12.13
CA GLU A 87 -14.41 13.45 -11.53
C GLU A 87 -14.31 13.54 -10.00
N PRO A 88 -14.89 14.56 -9.36
CA PRO A 88 -14.84 14.72 -7.91
C PRO A 88 -15.49 13.57 -7.14
N ALA A 89 -16.54 12.95 -7.71
CA ALA A 89 -17.26 11.84 -7.08
C ALA A 89 -16.38 10.58 -6.89
N ALA A 90 -15.29 10.45 -7.66
CA ALA A 90 -14.36 9.35 -7.53
C ALA A 90 -13.48 9.43 -6.27
N PHE A 91 -13.39 10.60 -5.61
CA PHE A 91 -12.60 10.83 -4.40
C PHE A 91 -13.47 10.85 -3.15
N ASN A 92 -14.21 9.76 -2.93
CA ASN A 92 -15.09 9.61 -1.79
C ASN A 92 -14.38 9.01 -0.55
N ILE A 93 -15.13 8.92 0.55
CA ILE A 93 -14.65 8.33 1.81
C ILE A 93 -14.30 6.85 1.63
N ASP A 94 -15.05 6.12 0.80
CA ASP A 94 -14.81 4.71 0.53
C ASP A 94 -13.41 4.47 -0.07
N LEU A 95 -12.97 5.30 -1.02
CA LEU A 95 -11.62 5.24 -1.56
C LEU A 95 -10.57 5.50 -0.47
N SER A 96 -10.80 6.51 0.38
CA SER A 96 -9.89 6.85 1.48
C SER A 96 -9.75 5.71 2.49
N LEU A 97 -10.86 5.07 2.87
CA LEU A 97 -10.86 3.90 3.75
C LEU A 97 -10.19 2.70 3.07
N LYS A 98 -10.44 2.48 1.77
CA LYS A 98 -9.80 1.41 1.01
C LYS A 98 -8.28 1.57 0.99
N LEU A 99 -7.77 2.78 0.77
CA LEU A 99 -6.33 3.08 0.85
C LEU A 99 -5.78 2.87 2.26
N LEU A 100 -6.51 3.28 3.30
CA LEU A 100 -6.15 3.03 4.69
C LEU A 100 -6.05 1.52 4.97
N PHE A 101 -7.02 0.72 4.52
CA PHE A 101 -7.02 -0.72 4.70
C PHE A 101 -5.86 -1.41 3.99
N MET A 102 -5.48 -0.98 2.78
CA MET A 102 -4.29 -1.47 2.11
C MET A 102 -3.05 -1.32 3.00
N ILE A 103 -2.87 -0.18 3.65
CA ILE A 103 -1.69 0.08 4.48
C ILE A 103 -1.75 -0.72 5.79
N ILE A 104 -2.92 -0.80 6.42
CA ILE A 104 -3.12 -1.58 7.66
C ILE A 104 -2.82 -3.06 7.42
N ILE A 105 -3.41 -3.67 6.39
CA ILE A 105 -3.22 -5.09 6.05
C ILE A 105 -1.77 -5.33 5.61
N GLY A 106 -1.21 -4.43 4.81
CA GLY A 106 0.17 -4.51 4.34
C GLY A 106 1.21 -4.43 5.48
N GLY A 107 0.92 -3.62 6.49
CA GLY A 107 1.80 -3.35 7.64
C GLY A 107 2.37 -1.93 7.61
N LEU A 108 2.13 -1.18 8.70
CA LEU A 108 2.56 0.20 8.86
C LEU A 108 4.10 0.32 8.86
N GLY A 109 4.63 1.26 8.09
CA GLY A 109 6.08 1.54 8.05
C GLY A 109 6.91 0.58 7.20
N SER A 110 6.29 -0.31 6.41
CA SER A 110 6.99 -1.21 5.49
C SER A 110 6.68 -0.90 4.02
N VAL A 111 7.73 -0.60 3.24
CA VAL A 111 7.61 -0.41 1.79
C VAL A 111 7.16 -1.69 1.09
N MET A 112 7.59 -2.87 1.55
CA MET A 112 7.09 -4.14 1.00
C MET A 112 5.66 -4.41 1.43
N GLY A 113 5.29 -4.00 2.65
CA GLY A 113 3.93 -4.10 3.17
C GLY A 113 2.92 -3.40 2.28
N SER A 114 3.22 -2.17 1.82
CA SER A 114 2.30 -1.45 0.93
C SER A 114 2.02 -2.18 -0.38
N PHE A 115 2.99 -2.92 -0.94
CA PHE A 115 2.75 -3.74 -2.13
C PHE A 115 1.84 -4.94 -1.83
N PHE A 116 2.11 -5.66 -0.73
CA PHE A 116 1.28 -6.80 -0.35
C PHE A 116 -0.15 -6.39 0.00
N GLY A 117 -0.31 -5.28 0.73
CA GLY A 117 -1.62 -4.73 1.05
C GLY A 117 -2.40 -4.31 -0.19
N ALA A 118 -1.77 -3.59 -1.12
CA ALA A 118 -2.41 -3.22 -2.39
C ALA A 118 -2.77 -4.45 -3.22
N ALA A 119 -1.85 -5.42 -3.35
CA ALA A 119 -2.09 -6.67 -4.08
C ALA A 119 -3.24 -7.46 -3.47
N PHE A 120 -3.28 -7.60 -2.14
CA PHE A 120 -4.34 -8.30 -1.44
C PHE A 120 -5.70 -7.66 -1.71
N ILE A 121 -5.82 -6.35 -1.52
CA ILE A 121 -7.07 -5.62 -1.68
C ILE A 121 -7.58 -5.62 -3.13
N VAL A 122 -6.67 -5.62 -4.12
CA VAL A 122 -7.05 -5.62 -5.54
C VAL A 122 -7.34 -7.04 -6.05
N LEU A 123 -6.57 -8.04 -5.64
CA LEU A 123 -6.69 -9.41 -6.15
C LEU A 123 -7.78 -10.21 -5.46
N LEU A 124 -8.04 -9.97 -4.17
CA LEU A 124 -9.09 -10.66 -3.42
C LEU A 124 -10.47 -10.60 -4.11
N PRO A 125 -11.02 -9.43 -4.50
CA PRO A 125 -12.32 -9.38 -5.14
C PRO A 125 -12.33 -10.06 -6.51
N ILE A 126 -11.22 -9.99 -7.25
CA ILE A 126 -11.07 -10.69 -8.54
C ILE A 126 -11.12 -12.20 -8.32
N ALA A 127 -10.42 -12.70 -7.29
CA ALA A 127 -10.43 -14.11 -6.92
C ALA A 127 -11.84 -14.56 -6.51
N LEU A 128 -12.52 -13.81 -5.64
CA LEU A 128 -13.89 -14.12 -5.19
C LEU A 128 -14.91 -14.11 -6.32
N ASN A 129 -14.77 -13.22 -7.30
CA ASN A 129 -15.65 -13.19 -8.48
C ASN A 129 -15.35 -14.33 -9.48
N ARG A 130 -14.08 -14.73 -9.64
CA ARG A 130 -13.67 -15.71 -10.65
C ARG A 130 -13.74 -17.16 -10.17
N LEU A 131 -13.49 -17.43 -8.89
CA LEU A 131 -13.49 -18.78 -8.30
C LEU A 131 -14.82 -19.53 -8.48
N PRO A 132 -16.00 -18.95 -8.15
CA PRO A 132 -17.29 -19.62 -8.32
C PRO A 132 -17.58 -19.95 -9.79
N ALA A 133 -17.22 -19.04 -10.69
CA ALA A 133 -17.36 -19.24 -12.13
C ALA A 133 -16.50 -20.39 -12.65
N MET A 134 -15.27 -20.56 -12.13
CA MET A 134 -14.40 -21.69 -12.47
C MET A 134 -14.89 -23.03 -11.90
N LEU A 135 -15.61 -23.00 -10.77
CA LEU A 135 -16.18 -24.18 -10.12
C LEU A 135 -17.59 -24.55 -10.66
N GLY A 136 -18.10 -23.82 -11.65
CA GLY A 136 -19.41 -24.07 -12.26
C GLY A 136 -20.60 -23.67 -11.38
N LEU A 137 -20.38 -22.91 -10.30
CA LEU A 137 -21.43 -22.44 -9.40
C LEU A 137 -22.03 -21.14 -9.94
N GLN A 138 -23.30 -21.18 -10.33
CA GLN A 138 -24.05 -20.00 -10.75
C GLN A 138 -24.51 -19.22 -9.52
N VAL A 139 -23.66 -18.33 -9.04
CA VAL A 139 -23.99 -17.41 -7.95
C VAL A 139 -24.54 -16.12 -8.54
N SER A 140 -25.66 -15.62 -8.00
CA SER A 140 -26.21 -14.32 -8.38
C SER A 140 -25.20 -13.20 -8.14
N THR A 141 -25.06 -12.28 -9.09
CA THR A 141 -24.11 -11.15 -9.03
C THR A 141 -24.32 -10.27 -7.80
N ALA A 142 -25.57 -10.10 -7.36
CA ALA A 142 -25.89 -9.36 -6.14
C ALA A 142 -25.32 -10.04 -4.88
N LEU A 143 -25.40 -11.37 -4.82
CA LEU A 143 -24.92 -12.16 -3.69
C LEU A 143 -23.38 -12.14 -3.64
N VAL A 144 -22.71 -12.16 -4.80
CA VAL A 144 -21.25 -12.00 -4.90
C VAL A 144 -20.80 -10.65 -4.36
N SER A 145 -21.46 -9.54 -4.71
CA SER A 145 -21.11 -8.21 -4.22
C SER A 145 -21.25 -8.07 -2.69
N HIS A 146 -22.31 -8.63 -2.11
CA HIS A 146 -22.49 -8.62 -0.65
C HIS A 146 -21.48 -9.53 0.05
N LEU A 147 -21.20 -10.71 -0.51
CA LEU A 147 -20.17 -11.60 0.00
C LEU A 147 -18.79 -10.96 -0.07
N GLU A 148 -18.48 -10.22 -1.14
CA GLU A 148 -17.22 -9.50 -1.28
C GLU A 148 -17.04 -8.53 -0.10
N LEU A 149 -18.02 -7.66 0.18
CA LEU A 149 -17.98 -6.72 1.30
C LEU A 149 -17.87 -7.43 2.66
N MET A 150 -18.64 -8.49 2.89
CA MET A 150 -18.59 -9.29 4.13
C MET A 150 -17.22 -9.95 4.32
N THR A 151 -16.69 -10.56 3.26
CA THR A 151 -15.40 -11.25 3.28
C THR A 151 -14.27 -10.26 3.50
N PHE A 152 -14.37 -9.08 2.88
CA PHE A 152 -13.41 -8.00 3.04
C PHE A 152 -13.38 -7.47 4.48
N GLY A 153 -14.55 -7.20 5.06
CA GLY A 153 -14.67 -6.78 6.46
C GLY A 153 -14.17 -7.85 7.45
N ALA A 154 -14.57 -9.11 7.24
CA ALA A 154 -14.13 -10.23 8.06
C ALA A 154 -12.61 -10.43 7.98
N LEU A 155 -12.01 -10.34 6.79
CA LEU A 155 -10.58 -10.45 6.60
C LEU A 155 -9.82 -9.30 7.25
N ILE A 156 -10.32 -8.06 7.18
CA ILE A 156 -9.72 -6.93 7.89
C ILE A 156 -9.68 -7.22 9.40
N VAL A 157 -10.82 -7.62 9.99
CA VAL A 157 -10.91 -7.92 11.42
C VAL A 157 -9.97 -9.07 11.79
N LEU A 158 -9.96 -10.14 11.00
CA LEU A 158 -9.10 -11.29 11.23
C LEU A 158 -7.63 -10.90 11.15
N PHE A 159 -7.22 -10.11 10.15
CA PHE A 159 -5.84 -9.62 10.04
C PHE A 159 -5.44 -8.72 11.20
N LEU A 160 -6.31 -7.82 11.63
CA LEU A 160 -6.07 -6.96 12.78
C LEU A 160 -5.86 -7.76 14.07
N ILE A 161 -6.59 -8.86 14.24
CA ILE A 161 -6.48 -9.75 15.40
C ILE A 161 -5.24 -10.64 15.30
N ALA A 162 -5.02 -11.29 14.15
CA ALA A 162 -3.97 -12.27 13.97
C ALA A 162 -2.58 -11.64 13.99
N GLU A 163 -2.40 -10.46 13.38
CA GLU A 163 -1.08 -9.87 13.26
C GLU A 163 -1.13 -8.33 13.24
N PRO A 164 -0.99 -7.67 14.42
CA PRO A 164 -1.10 -6.21 14.53
C PRO A 164 0.00 -5.43 13.79
N HIS A 165 1.00 -6.12 13.24
CA HIS A 165 2.08 -5.54 12.44
C HIS A 165 1.92 -5.77 10.92
N GLY A 166 0.87 -6.47 10.49
CA GLY A 166 0.51 -6.70 9.08
C GLY A 166 1.36 -7.73 8.32
N LEU A 167 1.01 -7.95 7.05
CA LEU A 167 1.60 -8.95 6.13
C LEU A 167 3.12 -8.83 5.97
N ALA A 168 3.68 -7.62 6.12
CA ALA A 168 5.12 -7.40 6.07
C ALA A 168 5.88 -8.20 7.14
N ARG A 169 5.30 -8.40 8.34
CA ARG A 169 5.96 -9.13 9.42
C ARG A 169 6.03 -10.63 9.10
N LEU A 170 4.96 -11.23 8.58
CA LEU A 170 4.94 -12.61 8.09
C LEU A 170 6.01 -12.86 7.04
N TRP A 171 6.10 -11.98 6.04
CA TRP A 171 7.09 -12.12 4.99
C TRP A 171 8.52 -12.05 5.52
N SER A 172 8.81 -11.12 6.43
CA SER A 172 10.14 -11.02 7.05
C SER A 172 10.49 -12.24 7.91
N THR A 173 9.52 -12.76 8.66
CA THR A 173 9.67 -13.97 9.49
C THR A 173 9.92 -15.20 8.63
N ALA A 174 9.13 -15.39 7.56
CA ALA A 174 9.31 -16.48 6.61
C ALA A 174 10.68 -16.40 5.92
N LYS A 175 11.10 -15.20 5.47
CA LYS A 175 12.39 -14.99 4.84
C LYS A 175 13.57 -15.26 5.78
N ASN A 176 13.46 -14.84 7.05
CA ASN A 176 14.50 -15.10 8.05
C ASN A 176 14.58 -16.59 8.38
N LYS A 177 13.43 -17.26 8.50
CA LYS A 177 13.37 -18.72 8.73
C LYS A 177 13.95 -19.51 7.56
N LEU A 178 13.69 -19.10 6.32
CA LEU A 178 14.28 -19.71 5.11
C LEU A 178 15.78 -19.43 4.98
N ARG A 179 16.26 -18.27 5.42
CA ARG A 179 17.71 -17.95 5.40
C ARG A 179 18.52 -18.69 6.45
N LEU A 180 17.91 -19.02 7.59
CA LEU A 180 18.52 -19.79 8.68
C LEU A 180 18.39 -21.31 8.47
N TRP A 181 17.82 -21.75 7.34
CA TRP A 181 17.77 -23.15 6.97
C TRP A 181 18.96 -23.48 6.03
N PRO A 182 19.85 -24.44 6.35
CA PRO A 182 19.70 -25.57 7.28
C PRO A 182 20.44 -25.46 8.62
N PHE A 183 21.09 -24.34 8.97
CA PHE A 183 21.81 -24.21 10.23
C PHE A 183 21.13 -23.16 11.13
N PRO A 184 20.41 -23.59 12.19
CA PRO A 184 19.59 -22.70 13.02
C PRO A 184 20.42 -21.87 14.04
N HIS A 185 21.67 -21.53 13.71
CA HIS A 185 22.57 -20.72 14.53
C HIS A 185 23.06 -19.51 13.73
#